data_AF-A0A0H4TX59-F1
#
_entry.id   AF-A0A0H4TX59-F1
#
_cell.length_a   1.000
_cell.length_b   1.000
_cell.length_c   1.000
_cell.angle_alpha   90.00
_cell.angle_beta   90.00
_cell.angle_gamma   90.00
#
_symmetry.space_group_name_H-M   'P 1'
#
loop_
_entity.id
_entity.type
_entity.pdbx_description
1 polymer ?
#
loop_
_entity_poly.entity_id
_entity_poly.type
_entity_poly.pdbx_seq_one_letter_code
_entity_poly.pdbx_strand_id
1 'polypeptide(L)' 'MKRRELVDLRKSEAKDLTSKVKEKKLELAKSRVKIVSGEEKNVKKVANLKKEIAQLLTIIREKELTQVETKEETK' A
#
# COMPACT_ATOMS: atom_id res chain seq x y z
N MET A 1 -0.82 -8.55 4.61
CA MET A 1 -0.72 -9.27 3.33
C MET A 1 0.08 -10.56 3.42
N LYS A 2 -0.42 -11.59 2.74
CA LYS A 2 0.29 -12.85 2.49
C LYS A 2 1.24 -12.69 1.30
N ARG A 3 2.27 -13.53 1.22
CA ARG A 3 3.31 -13.46 0.16
C ARG A 3 2.73 -13.54 -1.26
N ARG A 4 1.66 -14.31 -1.47
CA ARG A 4 0.99 -14.45 -2.77
C ARG A 4 0.35 -13.14 -3.25
N GLU A 5 -0.36 -12.44 -2.35
CA GLU A 5 -1.01 -11.16 -2.64
C GLU A 5 0.00 -10.10 -3.11
N LEU A 6 1.22 -10.11 -2.56
CA LEU A 6 2.30 -9.18 -2.98
C LEU A 6 2.79 -9.46 -4.41
N VAL A 7 2.86 -10.73 -4.81
CA VAL A 7 3.25 -11.10 -6.17
C VAL A 7 2.20 -10.64 -7.17
N ASP A 8 0.92 -10.77 -6.84
CA ASP A 8 -0.17 -10.32 -7.71
C ASP A 8 -0.25 -8.79 -7.79
N LEU A 9 0.03 -8.08 -6.68
CA LEU A 9 0.12 -6.62 -6.65
C LEU A 9 1.25 -6.07 -7.54
N ARG A 10 2.36 -6.79 -7.66
CA ARG A 10 3.44 -6.41 -8.58
C ARG A 10 3.01 -6.44 -10.05
N LYS A 11 2.04 -7.29 -10.41
CA LYS A 11 1.49 -7.37 -11.79
C LYS A 11 0.44 -6.30 -12.10
N SER A 12 -0.16 -5.69 -11.08
CA SER A 12 -1.21 -4.65 -11.24
C SER A 12 -0.63 -3.34 -11.79
N GLU A 13 -1.42 -2.46 -12.40
CA GLU A 13 -0.92 -1.16 -12.86
C GLU A 13 -0.60 -0.18 -11.71
N ALA A 14 0.32 0.75 -11.94
CA ALA A 14 0.70 1.76 -10.94
C ALA A 14 -0.48 2.65 -10.52
N LYS A 15 -1.40 2.98 -11.46
CA LYS A 15 -2.61 3.75 -11.17
C LYS A 15 -3.53 3.03 -10.19
N ASP A 16 -3.76 1.73 -10.42
CA ASP A 16 -4.59 0.90 -9.55
C ASP A 16 -4.00 0.75 -8.15
N LEU A 17 -2.67 0.60 -8.07
CA LEU A 17 -1.97 0.57 -6.78
C LEU A 17 -2.15 1.89 -6.01
N THR A 18 -2.16 3.02 -6.71
CA THR A 18 -2.35 4.34 -6.10
C THR A 18 -3.77 4.51 -5.55
N SER A 19 -4.79 4.03 -6.26
CA SER A 19 -6.18 4.00 -5.78
C SER A 19 -6.32 3.11 -4.53
N LYS A 20 -5.74 1.91 -4.55
CA LYS A 20 -5.71 1.00 -3.39
C LYS A 20 -5.03 1.63 -2.16
N VAL A 21 -3.97 2.41 -2.36
CA VAL A 21 -3.32 3.16 -1.26
C VAL A 21 -4.27 4.19 -0.64
N LYS A 22 -5.03 4.92 -1.46
CA LYS A 22 -5.99 5.92 -0.97
C LYS A 22 -7.10 5.26 -0.14
N GLU A 23 -7.66 4.16 -0.64
CA GLU A 23 -8.67 3.37 0.08
C GLU A 23 -8.14 2.88 1.43
N LYS A 24 -6.94 2.28 1.46
CA LYS A 24 -6.33 1.80 2.72
C LYS A 24 -6.00 2.93 3.69
N LYS A 25 -5.60 4.12 3.21
CA LYS A 25 -5.41 5.29 4.08
C LYS A 25 -6.72 5.75 4.72
N LEU A 26 -7.82 5.70 3.96
CA LEU A 26 -9.15 6.03 4.47
C LEU A 26 -9.64 4.99 5.49
N GLU A 27 -9.39 3.71 5.23
CA GLU A 27 -9.66 2.63 6.19
C GLU A 27 -8.83 2.81 7.47
N LEU A 28 -7.54 3.14 7.35
CA LEU A 28 -6.67 3.43 8.48
C LEU A 28 -7.19 4.59 9.33
N ALA A 29 -7.66 5.66 8.70
CA ALA A 29 -8.23 6.81 9.41
C ALA A 29 -9.47 6.40 10.21
N LYS A 30 -10.41 5.68 9.58
CA LYS A 30 -11.60 5.13 10.25
C LYS A 30 -11.23 4.19 11.40
N SER A 31 -10.28 3.29 11.19
CA SER A 31 -9.86 2.34 12.21
C SER A 31 -9.17 3.02 13.39
N ARG A 32 -8.44 4.12 13.17
CA ARG A 32 -7.87 4.92 14.28
C ARG A 32 -8.96 5.56 15.11
N VAL A 33 -9.96 6.16 14.48
CA VAL A 33 -11.10 6.78 15.19
C VAL A 33 -11.81 5.74 16.05
N LYS A 34 -12.07 4.53 15.52
CA LYS A 34 -12.69 3.41 16.27
C LYS A 34 -11.86 2.91 17.46
N ILE A 35 -10.53 2.94 17.34
CA ILE A 35 -9.66 2.59 18.47
C ILE A 35 -9.72 3.68 19.54
N VAL A 36 -9.68 4.95 19.13
CA VAL A 36 -9.74 6.08 20.07
C VAL A 36 -11.09 6.15 20.78
N SER A 37 -12.20 5.86 20.08
CA SER A 37 -13.54 5.78 20.69
C SER A 37 -13.75 4.54 21.57
N GLY A 38 -12.80 3.60 21.58
CA GLY A 38 -12.90 2.35 22.36
C GLY A 38 -13.82 1.28 21.76
N GLU A 39 -14.43 1.54 20.60
CA GLU A 39 -15.28 0.58 19.88
C GLU A 39 -14.47 -0.62 19.36
N GLU A 40 -13.21 -0.41 18.99
CA GLU A 40 -12.35 -1.47 18.48
C GLU A 40 -11.08 -1.61 19.33
N LYS A 41 -10.89 -2.78 19.94
CA LYS A 41 -9.70 -3.11 20.76
C LYS A 41 -8.55 -3.70 19.94
N ASN A 42 -8.79 -4.04 18.67
CA ASN A 42 -7.82 -4.73 17.84
C ASN A 42 -6.79 -3.77 17.25
N VAL A 43 -5.78 -3.42 18.04
CA VAL A 43 -4.64 -2.58 17.62
C VAL A 43 -3.80 -3.22 16.50
N LYS A 44 -3.81 -4.55 16.38
CA LYS A 44 -3.06 -5.27 15.33
C LYS A 44 -3.61 -4.96 13.94
N LYS A 45 -4.91 -4.69 13.82
CA LYS A 45 -5.55 -4.28 12.56
C LYS A 45 -4.91 -3.02 11.99
N VAL A 46 -4.72 -1.99 12.83
CA VAL A 46 -4.06 -0.73 12.43
C VAL A 46 -2.60 -0.95 12.05
N ALA A 47 -1.88 -1.79 12.80
CA ALA A 47 -0.50 -2.15 12.46
C ALA A 47 -0.40 -2.85 11.10
N ASN A 48 -1.30 -3.79 10.82
CA ASN A 48 -1.37 -4.49 9.54
C ASN A 48 -1.72 -3.55 8.39
N LEU A 49 -2.69 -2.65 8.56
CA LEU A 49 -3.05 -1.64 7.56
C LEU A 49 -1.86 -0.72 7.23
N LYS A 50 -1.11 -0.27 8.24
CA LYS A 50 0.13 0.52 8.01
C LYS A 50 1.15 -0.26 7.21
N LYS A 51 1.37 -1.54 7.55
CA LYS A 51 2.32 -2.42 6.84
C LYS A 51 1.93 -2.60 5.38
N GLU A 52 0.65 -2.79 5.10
CA GLU A 52 0.14 -2.96 3.74
C GLU A 52 0.27 -1.68 2.92
N ILE A 53 -0.01 -0.51 3.51
CA ILE A 53 0.22 0.78 2.85
C ILE A 53 1.70 0.96 2.49
N ALA A 54 2.61 0.64 3.41
CA ALA A 54 4.04 0.74 3.17
C ALA A 54 4.47 -0.18 2.01
N GLN A 55 4.00 -1.43 1.99
CA GLN A 55 4.30 -2.38 0.91
C GLN A 55 3.80 -1.90 -0.46
N LEU A 56 2.59 -1.35 -0.53
CA LEU A 56 2.05 -0.78 -1.77
C LEU A 56 2.88 0.41 -2.27
N LEU A 57 3.26 1.32 -1.36
CA LEU A 57 4.11 2.46 -1.71
C LEU A 57 5.49 2.02 -2.19
N THR A 58 6.09 0.99 -1.58
CA THR A 58 7.34 0.40 -2.05
C THR A 58 7.21 -0.13 -3.47
N ILE A 59 6.16 -0.90 -3.78
CA ILE A 59 5.94 -1.44 -5.14
C ILE A 59 5.74 -0.31 -6.17
N ILE A 60 5.01 0.74 -5.81
CA ILE A 60 4.85 1.92 -6.69
C ILE A 60 6.22 2.54 -6.96
N ARG A 61 7.04 2.72 -5.92
CA ARG A 61 8.38 3.30 -6.06
C ARG A 61 9.34 2.42 -6.86
N GLU A 62 9.32 1.10 -6.65
CA GLU A 62 10.07 0.13 -7.45
C GLU A 62 9.75 0.31 -8.95
N LYS A 63 8.47 0.44 -9.30
CA LYS A 63 8.03 0.65 -10.69
C LYS A 63 8.47 1.98 -11.28
N GLU A 64 8.42 3.05 -10.49
CA GLU A 64 8.91 4.36 -10.93
C GLU A 64 10.41 4.31 -11.27
N LEU A 65 11.22 3.66 -10.42
CA LEU A 65 12.66 3.54 -10.63
C LEU A 65 12.99 2.74 -11.90
N THR A 66 12.32 1.60 -12.13
CA THR A 66 12.53 0.80 -13.36
C THR A 66 12.13 1.56 -14.63
N GLN A 67 11.11 2.42 -14.56
CA GLN A 67 10.74 3.30 -15.69
C GLN A 67 11.73 4.44 -15.93
N VAL A 68 12.50 4.83 -14.92
CA VAL A 68 13.56 5.86 -15.05
C VAL A 68 14.81 5.23 -15.68
N GLU A 69 15.24 4.06 -15.21
CA GLU A 69 16.41 3.34 -15.74
C GLU A 69 16.26 3.06 -17.25
N THR A 70 15.09 2.56 -17.66
CA THR A 70 14.81 2.27 -19.08
C THR A 70 14.83 3.51 -19.99
N LYS A 71 14.58 4.71 -19.45
CA LYS A 71 14.65 5.98 -20.19
C LYS A 71 16.06 6.58 -20.25
N GLU A 72 16.92 6.23 -19.30
CA GLU A 72 18.32 6.65 -19.29
C GLU A 72 19.17 5.78 -20.23
N GLU A 73 18.86 4.49 -20.37
CA GLU A 73 19.54 3.57 -21.30
C GLU A 73 19.22 3.81 -22.78
N THR A 74 18.14 4.54 -23.09
CA THR A 74 17.72 4.85 -24.47
C THR A 74 18.15 6.23 -24.97
N LYS A 75 18.90 6.99 -24.17
CA LYS A 75 19.51 8.28 -24.53
C LYS A 75 20.98 8.13 -24.84
#